data_AF-A0A842R8R7-F1
#
_entry.id   AF-A0A842R8R7-F1
#
_cell.length_a   1.000
_cell.length_b   1.000
_cell.length_c   1.000
_cell.angle_alpha   90.00
_cell.angle_beta   90.00
_cell.angle_gamma   90.00
#
_symmetry.space_group_name_H-M   'P 1'
#
loop_
_entity.id
_entity.type
_entity.pdbx_description
1 polymer ?
#
loop_
_entity_poly.entity_id
_entity_poly.type
_entity_poly.pdbx_seq_one_letter_code
_entity_poly.pdbx_strand_id
1 'polypeptide(L)'
;MRRSNSSINNVKNEVKIYMDEHFLATAAVRRLMKSRGAYIVSQKAVESLKTHLEDNAANLTKKALKIANDDGREKVSSDDLIKAIGGLEELYDIED
;
A
#
# COMPACT_ATOMS: atom_id res chain seq x y z
N MET A 1 -18.01 -39.13 24.38
CA MET A 1 -16.68 -38.47 24.41
C MET A 1 -16.69 -37.31 23.42
N ARG A 2 -16.84 -36.07 23.88
CA ARG A 2 -16.81 -34.86 23.02
C ARG A 2 -15.35 -34.44 22.86
N ARG A 3 -14.78 -34.61 21.67
CA ARG A 3 -13.42 -34.18 21.35
C ARG A 3 -13.36 -32.65 21.37
N SER A 4 -12.63 -32.13 22.35
CA SER A 4 -11.93 -30.85 22.39
C SER A 4 -12.12 -29.89 21.20
N ASN A 5 -13.05 -28.94 21.34
CA ASN A 5 -13.12 -27.70 20.53
C ASN A 5 -12.02 -26.67 20.89
N SER A 6 -10.99 -27.05 21.66
CA SER A 6 -9.98 -26.14 22.20
C SER A 6 -8.92 -25.74 21.16
N SER A 7 -8.53 -26.64 20.25
CA SER A 7 -7.45 -26.37 19.28
C SER A 7 -7.85 -25.42 18.15
N ILE A 8 -9.13 -25.37 17.76
CA ILE A 8 -9.60 -24.48 16.68
C ILE A 8 -9.57 -23.01 17.13
N ASN A 9 -9.77 -22.75 18.42
CA ASN A 9 -9.76 -21.39 18.95
C ASN A 9 -8.33 -20.82 19.08
N ASN A 10 -7.30 -21.68 19.10
CA ASN A 10 -5.92 -21.24 19.25
C ASN A 10 -5.30 -20.77 17.92
N VAL A 11 -5.68 -21.39 16.79
CA VAL A 11 -5.22 -20.96 15.45
C VAL A 11 -5.74 -19.57 15.08
N LYS A 12 -6.95 -19.22 15.52
CA LYS A 12 -7.52 -17.87 15.32
C LYS A 12 -6.84 -16.80 16.18
N ASN A 13 -6.23 -17.18 17.29
CA ASN A 13 -5.57 -16.25 18.21
C ASN A 13 -4.10 -15.95 17.84
N GLU A 14 -3.42 -16.83 17.08
CA GLU A 14 -2.05 -16.59 16.62
C GLU A 14 -1.96 -15.72 15.36
N VAL A 15 -3.01 -15.68 14.53
CA VAL A 15 -3.11 -14.78 13.36
C VAL A 15 -3.60 -13.38 13.75
N LYS A 16 -3.74 -13.10 15.06
CA LYS A 16 -3.96 -11.76 15.59
C LYS A 16 -2.62 -11.07 15.86
N ILE A 17 -1.70 -11.17 14.91
CA ILE A 17 -0.60 -10.21 14.79
C ILE A 17 -1.31 -8.90 14.49
N TYR A 18 -1.24 -7.92 15.40
CA TYR A 18 -1.90 -6.61 15.30
C TYR A 18 -1.82 -6.07 13.86
N MET A 19 -2.89 -6.25 13.08
CA MET A 19 -2.99 -5.67 11.75
C MET A 19 -3.29 -4.19 11.96
N ASP A 20 -2.24 -3.38 12.06
CA ASP A 20 -2.35 -2.03 11.51
C ASP A 20 -2.79 -2.25 10.06
N GLU A 21 -4.04 -1.93 9.72
CA GLU A 21 -4.65 -2.22 8.40
C GLU A 21 -3.89 -1.54 7.25
N HIS A 22 -2.89 -0.71 7.59
CA HIS A 22 -2.14 0.14 6.71
C HIS A 22 -0.64 0.02 6.93
N PHE A 23 0.10 -0.05 5.82
CA PHE A 23 1.56 -0.06 5.79
C PHE A 23 2.17 1.33 6.02
N LEU A 24 1.44 2.40 5.71
CA LEU A 24 1.91 3.78 5.82
C LEU A 24 1.71 4.34 7.24
N ALA A 25 2.76 4.93 7.79
CA ALA A 25 2.70 5.56 9.10
C ALA A 25 1.79 6.81 9.08
N THR A 26 0.77 6.82 9.94
CA THR A 26 -0.20 7.92 10.10
C THR A 26 0.49 9.27 10.33
N ALA A 27 1.56 9.30 11.12
CA ALA A 27 2.32 10.51 11.40
C ALA A 27 3.01 11.10 10.15
N ALA A 28 3.54 10.25 9.26
CA ALA A 28 4.20 10.68 8.04
C ALA A 28 3.19 11.26 7.04
N VAL A 29 2.07 10.56 6.82
CA VAL A 29 0.99 11.04 5.94
C VAL A 29 0.40 12.35 6.45
N ARG A 30 0.13 12.45 7.76
CA ARG A 30 -0.37 13.69 8.38
C ARG A 30 0.61 14.86 8.22
N ARG A 31 1.93 14.61 8.36
CA ARG A 31 2.98 15.62 8.16
C ARG A 31 3.03 16.07 6.70
N LEU A 32 2.90 15.14 5.75
CA LEU A 32 2.80 15.47 4.33
C LEU A 32 1.59 16.38 4.05
N MET A 33 0.41 16.03 4.54
CA MET A 33 -0.80 16.86 4.37
C MET A 33 -0.61 18.27 4.94
N LYS A 34 -0.06 18.40 6.15
CA LYS A 34 0.23 19.70 6.77
C LYS A 34 1.25 20.51 5.97
N SER A 35 2.28 19.86 5.41
CA SER A 35 3.30 20.54 4.58
C SER A 35 2.73 21.15 3.30
N ARG A 36 1.53 20.72 2.86
CA ARG A 36 0.80 21.27 1.71
C ARG A 36 -0.29 22.27 2.10
N GLY A 37 -0.28 22.77 3.33
CA GLY A 37 -1.22 23.81 3.82
C GLY A 37 -2.47 23.28 4.51
N ALA A 38 -2.63 21.97 4.69
CA ALA A 38 -3.74 21.42 5.47
C ALA A 38 -3.49 21.55 6.98
N TYR A 39 -3.73 22.75 7.54
CA TYR A 39 -3.45 23.06 8.96
C TYR A 39 -4.16 22.13 9.96
N ILE A 40 -5.42 21.79 9.67
CA ILE A 40 -6.24 20.85 10.46
C ILE A 40 -6.55 19.63 9.59
N VAL A 41 -6.28 18.44 10.13
CA VAL A 41 -6.48 17.16 9.43
C VAL A 41 -7.18 16.18 10.35
N SER A 42 -8.36 15.71 9.94
CA SER A 42 -9.10 14.69 10.68
C SER A 42 -8.41 13.32 10.56
N GLN A 43 -8.60 12.46 11.57
CA GLN A 43 -8.04 11.10 11.54
C GLN A 43 -8.55 10.30 10.33
N LYS A 44 -9.85 10.39 10.04
CA LYS A 44 -10.49 9.74 8.90
C LYS A 44 -9.89 10.18 7.55
N ALA A 45 -9.55 11.47 7.40
CA ALA A 45 -8.90 11.95 6.17
C ALA A 45 -7.51 11.34 5.97
N VAL A 46 -6.74 11.16 7.05
CA VAL A 46 -5.43 10.48 6.98
C VAL A 46 -5.62 9.02 6.59
N GLU A 47 -6.57 8.31 7.21
CA GLU A 47 -6.88 6.92 6.88
C GLU A 47 -7.32 6.75 5.43
N SER A 48 -8.24 7.59 4.94
CA SER A 48 -8.67 7.54 3.54
C SER A 48 -7.52 7.77 2.55
N LEU A 49 -6.60 8.69 2.85
CA LEU A 49 -5.42 8.90 2.03
C LEU A 49 -4.46 7.71 2.09
N LYS A 50 -4.26 7.11 3.27
CA LYS A 50 -3.46 5.89 3.43
C LYS A 50 -4.02 4.75 2.56
N THR A 51 -5.31 4.46 2.65
CA THR A 51 -5.99 3.46 1.82
C THR A 51 -5.72 3.71 0.35
N HIS A 52 -5.99 4.95 -0.13
CA HIS A 52 -5.84 5.28 -1.54
C HIS A 52 -4.41 5.11 -2.05
N LEU A 53 -3.41 5.57 -1.28
CA LEU A 53 -2.00 5.43 -1.67
C LEU A 53 -1.54 3.98 -1.67
N GLU A 54 -1.98 3.19 -0.70
CA GLU A 54 -1.63 1.76 -0.59
C GLU A 54 -2.26 0.93 -1.70
N ASP A 55 -3.54 1.18 -2.02
CA ASP A 55 -4.22 0.54 -3.14
C ASP A 55 -3.54 0.84 -4.47
N ASN A 56 -3.18 2.11 -4.71
CA ASN A 56 -2.45 2.51 -5.90
C ASN A 56 -1.06 1.86 -5.96
N ALA A 57 -0.31 1.87 -4.85
CA ALA A 57 1.01 1.25 -4.77
C ALA A 57 0.94 -0.27 -5.01
N ALA A 58 -0.06 -0.95 -4.45
CA ALA A 58 -0.27 -2.39 -4.66
C ALA A 58 -0.59 -2.69 -6.13
N ASN A 59 -1.45 -1.90 -6.76
CA ASN A 59 -1.81 -2.08 -8.16
C ASN A 59 -0.62 -1.82 -9.11
N LEU A 60 0.15 -0.75 -8.87
CA LEU A 60 1.36 -0.46 -9.64
C LEU A 60 2.42 -1.55 -9.46
N THR A 61 2.60 -2.06 -8.24
CA THR A 61 3.54 -3.15 -7.96
C THR A 61 3.15 -4.42 -8.71
N LYS A 62 1.85 -4.77 -8.75
CA LYS A 62 1.37 -5.92 -9.53
C LYS A 62 1.62 -5.76 -11.03
N LYS A 63 1.39 -4.56 -11.59
CA LYS A 63 1.68 -4.25 -12.99
C LYS A 63 3.17 -4.38 -13.28
N ALA A 64 4.02 -3.77 -12.45
CA ALA A 64 5.48 -3.82 -12.60
C ALA A 64 6.02 -5.25 -12.47
N LEU A 65 5.48 -6.04 -11.53
CA LEU A 65 5.82 -7.45 -11.40
C LEU A 65 5.44 -8.26 -12.64
N LYS A 66 4.28 -7.98 -13.25
CA LYS A 66 3.91 -8.60 -14.52
C LYS A 66 4.91 -8.28 -15.62
N ILE A 67 5.33 -7.02 -15.73
CA ILE A 67 6.34 -6.59 -16.72
C ILE A 67 7.67 -7.33 -16.49
N ALA A 68 8.14 -7.39 -15.23
CA ALA A 68 9.37 -8.11 -14.90
C ALA A 68 9.26 -9.61 -15.26
N ASN A 69 8.14 -10.24 -14.93
CA ASN A 69 7.90 -11.67 -15.22
C ASN A 69 7.81 -11.94 -16.73
N ASP A 70 7.17 -11.05 -17.49
CA ASP A 70 7.09 -11.13 -18.96
C ASP A 70 8.51 -11.06 -19.59
N ASP A 71 9.47 -10.40 -18.93
CA ASP A 71 10.89 -10.36 -19.28
C ASP A 71 11.72 -11.53 -18.67
N GLY A 72 11.08 -12.49 -17.99
CA GLY A 72 11.73 -13.62 -17.34
C GLY A 72 12.48 -13.30 -16.04
N ARG A 73 12.21 -12.15 -15.41
CA ARG A 73 12.83 -11.71 -14.14
C ARG A 73 11.79 -11.71 -13.02
N GLU A 74 12.18 -12.21 -11.85
CA GLU A 74 11.33 -12.11 -10.63
C GLU A 74 11.50 -10.75 -9.91
N LYS A 75 12.65 -10.09 -10.10
CA LYS A 75 12.97 -8.81 -9.46
C LYS A 75 12.32 -7.65 -10.22
N VAL A 76 11.48 -6.89 -9.51
CA VAL A 76 10.96 -5.59 -9.95
C VAL A 76 12.06 -4.53 -9.89
N SER A 77 12.23 -3.79 -10.98
CA SER A 77 13.18 -2.68 -11.13
C SER A 77 12.46 -1.32 -11.23
N SER A 78 13.23 -0.23 -11.22
CA SER A 78 12.71 1.13 -11.49
C SER A 78 12.01 1.21 -12.85
N ASP A 79 12.58 0.56 -13.86
CA ASP A 79 12.10 0.65 -15.24
C ASP A 79 10.74 -0.03 -15.37
N ASP A 80 10.53 -1.13 -14.64
CA ASP A 80 9.24 -1.83 -14.58
C ASP A 80 8.16 -0.95 -13.94
N LEU A 81 8.52 -0.20 -12.89
CA LEU A 81 7.62 0.74 -12.22
C LEU A 81 7.29 1.94 -13.12
N ILE A 82 8.28 2.53 -13.78
CA ILE A 82 8.08 3.65 -14.71
C ILE A 82 7.14 3.23 -15.85
N LYS A 83 7.34 2.04 -16.42
CA LYS A 83 6.44 1.47 -17.43
C LYS A 83 5.04 1.21 -16.86
N ALA A 84 4.93 0.73 -15.63
CA ALA A 84 3.64 0.45 -15.00
C ALA A 84 2.81 1.71 -14.68
N ILE A 85 3.48 2.84 -14.44
CA ILE A 85 2.85 4.14 -14.19
C ILE A 85 2.23 4.69 -15.48
N GLY A 86 2.90 4.53 -16.62
CA GLY A 86 2.45 5.08 -17.91
C GLY A 86 3.59 5.49 -18.85
N GLY A 87 4.86 5.31 -18.43
CA GLY A 87 6.02 5.84 -19.13
C GLY A 87 6.37 7.26 -18.68
N LEU A 88 7.46 7.82 -19.22
CA LEU A 88 7.97 9.14 -18.83
C LEU A 88 7.06 10.30 -19.25
N GLU A 89 6.06 10.10 -20.11
CA GLU A 89 5.20 11.19 -20.63
C GLU A 89 4.23 11.74 -19.57
N GLU A 90 3.66 10.92 -18.69
CA GLU A 90 2.69 11.41 -17.69
C GLU A 90 3.32 12.03 -16.42
N LEU A 91 4.63 11.87 -16.22
CA LEU A 91 5.33 12.42 -15.04
C LEU A 91 5.67 13.92 -15.17
N TYR A 92 5.49 14.51 -16.36
CA TYR A 92 5.78 15.92 -16.64
C TYR A 92 4.53 16.79 -16.88
N ASP A 93 3.32 16.23 -16.86
CA ASP A 93 2.07 17.00 -17.05
C ASP A 93 1.55 17.67 -15.76
N ILE A 94 2.45 18.01 -14.83
CA ILE A 94 2.17 18.89 -13.71
C ILE A 94 2.94 20.19 -13.93
N GLU A 95 2.55 20.95 -14.96
CA GLU A 95 2.91 22.37 -15.06
C GLU A 95 1.93 23.19 -14.20
N ASP A 96 2.52 23.93 -13.25
CA ASP A 96 2.00 25.00 -12.34
C ASP A 96 0.54 24.98 -11.84
#